data_AF-A0A2T0SYJ7-F1
#
_entry.id   AF-A0A2T0SYJ7-F1
#
_cell.length_a   1.000
_cell.length_b   1.000
_cell.length_c   1.000
_cell.angle_alpha   90.00
_cell.angle_beta   90.00
_cell.angle_gamma   90.00
#
_symmetry.space_group_name_H-M   'P 1'
#
loop_
_entity.id
_entity.type
_entity.pdbx_description
1 polymer ?
#
loop_
_entity_poly.entity_id
_entity_poly.type
_entity_poly.pdbx_seq_one_letter_code
_entity_poly.pdbx_strand_id
1 'polypeptide(L)'
;MALTADNPVESLAQAVYTALAVDLLPNDQGRRPYQGDINCYHFQQTWGSTALGFGGMGGSAITQAYTTVIVCKQQAVVYFGGRKAYRVDQMNQNFADDLKNHRMASCKRAAERYTEEQLTEV
;
A
#
# COMPACT_ATOMS: atom_id res chain seq x y z
N MET A 1 5.42 1.76 24.92
CA MET A 1 5.52 2.66 23.75
C MET A 1 4.50 2.17 22.74
N ALA A 2 3.24 2.61 22.90
CA ALA A 2 2.13 2.19 22.06
C ALA A 2 2.25 2.83 20.68
N LEU A 3 1.98 2.02 19.66
CA LEU A 3 2.17 2.33 18.25
C LEU A 3 1.38 3.58 17.83
N THR A 4 2.04 4.39 17.03
CA THR A 4 1.67 5.62 16.31
C THR A 4 0.46 5.49 15.36
N ALA A 5 -0.63 4.87 15.80
CA ALA A 5 -1.77 4.52 14.94
C ALA A 5 -2.65 5.73 14.52
N ASP A 6 -2.54 6.89 15.16
CA ASP A 6 -3.56 7.96 15.03
C ASP A 6 -3.08 9.30 14.44
N ASN A 7 -1.80 9.46 14.06
CA ASN A 7 -1.37 10.70 13.42
C ASN A 7 -1.37 10.56 11.87
N PRO A 8 -2.35 11.15 11.16
CA PRO A 8 -2.42 11.09 9.69
C PRO A 8 -1.17 11.70 9.03
N VAL A 9 -0.65 12.80 9.59
CA VAL A 9 0.50 13.51 9.03
C VAL A 9 1.77 12.68 9.16
N GLU A 10 2.00 12.06 10.32
CA GLU A 10 3.19 11.21 10.53
C GLU A 10 3.15 9.96 9.65
N SER A 11 2.01 9.27 9.60
CA SER A 11 1.88 8.06 8.78
C SER A 11 2.02 8.35 7.28
N LEU A 12 1.52 9.50 6.81
CA LEU A 12 1.73 9.99 5.46
C LEU A 12 3.20 10.34 5.20
N ALA A 13 3.81 11.16 6.06
CA ALA A 13 5.19 11.60 5.90
C ALA A 13 6.16 10.41 5.89
N GLN A 14 5.96 9.44 6.80
CA GLN A 14 6.74 8.22 6.86
C GLN A 14 6.59 7.40 5.57
N ALA A 15 5.37 7.19 5.09
CA ALA A 15 5.12 6.44 3.87
C ALA A 15 5.79 7.09 2.64
N VAL A 16 5.66 8.41 2.48
CA VAL A 16 6.31 9.15 1.38
C VAL A 16 7.83 9.04 1.47
N TYR A 17 8.39 9.25 2.66
CA TYR A 17 9.83 9.18 2.87
C TYR A 17 10.38 7.79 2.55
N THR A 18 9.77 6.73 3.09
CA THR A 18 10.23 5.35 2.85
C THR A 18 10.01 4.90 1.40
N ALA A 19 8.90 5.31 0.77
CA ALA A 19 8.62 4.98 -0.62
C ALA A 19 9.70 5.50 -1.57
N LEU A 20 10.05 6.79 -1.45
CA LEU A 20 11.05 7.43 -2.30
C LEU A 20 12.48 6.95 -2.00
N ALA A 21 12.79 6.69 -0.73
CA ALA A 21 14.13 6.27 -0.33
C ALA A 21 14.44 4.81 -0.69
N VAL A 22 13.46 3.91 -0.55
CA VAL A 22 13.74 2.47 -0.55
C VAL A 22 12.76 1.68 -1.41
N ASP A 23 11.45 1.86 -1.23
CA ASP A 23 10.48 0.85 -1.68
C ASP A 23 10.08 0.94 -3.16
N LEU A 24 10.06 2.14 -3.73
CA LEU A 24 9.86 2.33 -5.17
C LEU A 24 11.12 1.92 -5.94
N LEU A 25 10.92 1.22 -7.05
CA LEU A 25 12.02 0.86 -7.93
C LEU A 25 12.46 2.08 -8.75
N PRO A 26 13.75 2.15 -9.13
CA PRO A 26 14.21 3.12 -10.12
C PRO A 26 13.45 2.98 -11.44
N ASN A 27 13.40 4.06 -12.21
CA ASN A 27 12.90 4.01 -13.59
C ASN A 27 13.89 3.28 -14.52
N ASP A 28 13.53 3.15 -15.80
CA ASP A 28 14.35 2.45 -16.82
C ASP A 28 15.75 3.07 -17.03
N GLN A 29 15.96 4.30 -16.57
CA GLN A 29 17.25 5.01 -16.60
C GLN A 29 18.05 4.86 -15.30
N GLY A 30 17.57 4.05 -14.35
CA GLY A 30 18.20 3.86 -13.03
C GLY A 30 17.99 5.01 -12.06
N ARG A 31 17.17 6.02 -12.40
CA ARG A 31 16.88 7.16 -11.50
C ARG A 31 15.79 6.77 -10.50
N ARG A 32 16.02 7.01 -9.21
CA ARG A 32 14.96 6.91 -8.20
C ARG A 32 13.86 7.98 -8.44
N PRO A 33 12.59 7.65 -8.21
CA PRO A 33 11.51 8.63 -8.24
C PRO A 33 11.72 9.75 -7.22
N TYR A 34 11.25 10.96 -7.52
CA TYR A 34 11.16 12.08 -6.58
C TYR A 34 9.70 12.50 -6.35
N GLN A 35 9.46 13.45 -5.44
CA GLN A 35 8.10 13.85 -5.04
C GLN A 35 7.18 14.26 -6.19
N GLY A 36 7.72 14.84 -7.27
CA GLY A 36 6.92 15.23 -8.44
C GLY A 36 6.59 14.08 -9.39
N ASP A 37 7.17 12.89 -9.19
CA ASP A 37 6.88 11.69 -9.98
C ASP A 37 5.74 10.84 -9.40
N ILE A 38 5.28 11.17 -8.18
CA ILE A 38 4.36 10.33 -7.41
C ILE A 38 2.98 10.95 -7.26
N ASN A 39 1.96 10.10 -7.25
CA ASN A 39 0.64 10.42 -6.73
C ASN A 39 0.49 9.75 -5.36
N CYS A 40 -0.06 10.50 -4.41
CA CYS A 40 -0.29 10.00 -3.06
C CYS A 40 -1.79 9.98 -2.75
N TYR A 41 -2.25 8.83 -2.27
CA TYR A 41 -3.60 8.62 -1.75
C TYR A 41 -3.50 8.25 -0.29
N HIS A 42 -4.25 8.93 0.56
CA HIS A 42 -4.22 8.72 2.00
C HIS A 42 -5.64 8.76 2.56
N PHE A 43 -6.10 7.65 3.13
CA PHE A 43 -7.48 7.49 3.58
C PHE A 43 -7.57 6.53 4.78
N GLN A 44 -8.61 6.68 5.60
CA GLN A 44 -8.88 5.72 6.67
C GLN A 44 -9.51 4.45 6.11
N GLN A 45 -9.03 3.29 6.57
CA GLN A 45 -9.59 1.99 6.24
C GLN A 45 -9.88 1.19 7.51
N THR A 46 -10.99 0.45 7.50
CA THR A 46 -11.41 -0.41 8.60
C THR A 46 -10.99 -1.86 8.35
N TRP A 47 -10.50 -2.53 9.38
CA TRP A 47 -10.00 -3.90 9.37
C TRP A 47 -10.74 -4.74 10.41
N GLY A 48 -11.11 -5.98 10.06
CA GLY A 48 -11.79 -6.91 10.98
C GLY A 48 -10.88 -7.59 12.00
N SER A 49 -9.65 -7.13 12.19
CA SER A 49 -8.67 -7.70 13.12
C SER A 49 -7.73 -6.63 13.65
N THR A 50 -7.21 -6.84 14.87
CA THR A 50 -6.14 -5.99 15.44
C THR A 50 -4.80 -6.16 14.74
N ALA A 51 -4.64 -7.21 13.92
CA ALA A 51 -3.46 -7.39 13.07
C ALA A 51 -3.48 -6.48 11.82
N LEU A 52 -4.52 -5.66 11.65
CA LEU A 52 -4.79 -4.85 10.46
C LEU A 52 -4.83 -5.74 9.20
N GLY A 53 -4.59 -5.14 8.04
CA GLY A 53 -4.44 -5.84 6.76
C GLY A 53 -3.20 -6.75 6.67
N PHE A 54 -2.34 -6.83 7.69
CA PHE A 54 -1.12 -7.67 7.64
C PHE A 54 -1.39 -9.16 7.88
N GLY A 55 -2.46 -9.49 8.63
CA GLY A 55 -2.73 -10.85 9.10
C GLY A 55 -1.84 -11.26 10.29
N GLY A 56 -1.98 -12.50 10.76
CA GLY A 56 -1.27 -13.03 11.94
C GLY A 56 -2.15 -13.14 13.20
N MET A 57 -1.53 -13.33 14.37
CA MET A 57 -2.22 -13.38 15.66
C MET A 57 -2.73 -11.98 16.06
N GLY A 58 -3.96 -11.67 15.66
CA GLY A 58 -4.71 -10.51 16.10
C GLY A 58 -6.02 -10.92 16.77
N GLY A 59 -6.50 -10.10 17.71
CA GLY A 59 -7.82 -10.26 18.28
C GLY A 59 -8.91 -10.01 17.23
N SER A 60 -10.09 -10.58 17.47
CA SER A 60 -11.30 -10.26 16.71
C SER A 60 -11.85 -8.91 17.16
N ALA A 61 -11.24 -7.83 16.68
CA ALA A 61 -11.71 -6.48 16.92
C ALA A 61 -11.64 -5.66 15.63
N ILE A 62 -12.68 -4.86 15.40
CA ILE A 62 -12.71 -3.89 14.31
C ILE A 62 -11.69 -2.79 14.65
N THR A 63 -10.70 -2.62 13.78
CA THR A 63 -9.60 -1.65 13.96
C THR A 63 -9.56 -0.70 12.77
N GLN A 64 -9.42 0.59 13.02
CA GLN A 64 -9.22 1.59 11.97
C GLN A 64 -7.74 1.94 11.86
N ALA A 65 -7.25 2.11 10.64
CA ALA A 65 -5.90 2.61 10.39
C ALA A 65 -5.86 3.40 9.08
N TYR A 66 -4.98 4.40 9.02
CA TYR A 66 -4.70 5.08 7.77
C TYR A 66 -4.00 4.15 6.78
N THR A 67 -4.47 4.16 5.54
CA THR A 67 -3.87 3.51 4.40
C THR A 67 -3.27 4.58 3.50
N THR A 68 -1.98 4.45 3.20
CA THR A 68 -1.28 5.32 2.26
C THR A 68 -0.88 4.51 1.04
N VAL A 69 -1.24 4.98 -0.14
CA VAL A 69 -0.86 4.39 -1.42
C VAL A 69 -0.03 5.42 -2.18
N ILE A 70 1.23 5.05 -2.45
CA ILE A 70 2.15 5.85 -3.26
C ILE A 70 2.23 5.22 -4.63
N VAL A 71 1.79 5.94 -5.66
CA VAL A 71 1.77 5.50 -7.05
C VAL A 71 2.86 6.23 -7.83
N CYS A 72 3.66 5.50 -8.58
CA CYS A 72 4.67 6.03 -9.50
C CYS A 72 4.56 5.28 -10.83
N LYS A 73 4.02 5.94 -11.86
CA LYS A 73 3.64 5.28 -13.13
C LYS A 73 2.75 4.06 -12.87
N GLN A 74 3.20 2.86 -13.25
CA GLN A 74 2.51 1.58 -13.04
C GLN A 74 2.81 0.91 -11.70
N GLN A 75 3.79 1.41 -10.95
CA GLN A 75 4.15 0.87 -9.65
C GLN A 75 3.34 1.52 -8.54
N ALA A 76 3.02 0.75 -7.50
CA ALA A 76 2.43 1.27 -6.28
C ALA A 76 3.02 0.61 -5.03
N VAL A 77 3.17 1.38 -3.95
CA VAL A 77 3.51 0.86 -2.62
C VAL A 77 2.39 1.21 -1.66
N VAL A 78 1.90 0.21 -0.93
CA VAL A 78 0.80 0.34 0.01
C VAL A 78 1.32 0.22 1.44
N TYR A 79 0.88 1.13 2.30
CA TYR A 79 1.21 1.20 3.71
C TYR A 79 -0.06 1.16 4.55
N PHE A 80 -0.06 0.40 5.65
CA PHE A 80 -1.13 0.42 6.66
C PHE A 80 -0.57 0.94 7.97
N GLY A 81 -1.17 1.98 8.54
CA GLY A 81 -0.70 2.63 9.76
C GLY A 81 0.74 3.11 9.68
N GLY A 82 1.18 3.60 8.50
CA GLY A 82 2.54 4.06 8.26
C GLY A 82 3.59 2.95 8.05
N ARG A 83 3.21 1.66 8.08
CA ARG A 83 4.12 0.53 7.84
C ARG A 83 3.88 -0.08 6.46
N LYS A 84 4.95 -0.43 5.73
CA LYS A 84 4.83 -1.06 4.40
C LYS A 84 4.08 -2.38 4.51
N ALA A 85 3.01 -2.49 3.72
CA ALA A 85 2.22 -3.70 3.57
C ALA A 85 2.73 -4.54 2.39
N TYR A 86 2.72 -3.96 1.19
CA TYR A 86 3.15 -4.62 -0.04
C TYR A 86 3.45 -3.60 -1.14
N ARG A 87 4.08 -4.07 -2.21
CA ARG A 87 4.33 -3.34 -3.45
C ARG A 87 3.67 -4.09 -4.60
N VAL A 88 3.15 -3.34 -5.56
CA VAL A 88 2.60 -3.82 -6.82
C VAL A 88 3.45 -3.21 -7.93
N ASP A 89 4.14 -4.04 -8.70
CA ASP A 89 5.07 -3.57 -9.74
C ASP A 89 4.34 -3.13 -11.01
N GLN A 90 3.15 -3.70 -11.26
CA GLN A 90 2.23 -3.33 -12.32
C GLN A 90 0.79 -3.36 -11.77
N MET A 91 0.16 -2.19 -11.64
CA MET A 91 -1.23 -2.11 -11.19
C MET A 91 -2.18 -2.68 -12.25
N ASN A 92 -3.06 -3.58 -11.84
CA ASN A 92 -4.16 -4.10 -12.64
C ASN A 92 -5.48 -3.36 -12.36
N GLN A 93 -6.56 -3.74 -13.04
CA GLN A 93 -7.88 -3.11 -12.86
C GLN A 93 -8.41 -3.27 -11.42
N ASN A 94 -8.21 -4.44 -10.79
CA ASN A 94 -8.63 -4.65 -9.40
C ASN A 94 -7.95 -3.69 -8.43
N PHE A 95 -6.67 -3.38 -8.66
CA PHE A 95 -5.94 -2.40 -7.86
C PHE A 95 -6.54 -0.99 -8.04
N ALA A 96 -6.79 -0.59 -9.28
CA ALA A 96 -7.39 0.71 -9.58
C ALA A 96 -8.78 0.85 -8.95
N ASP A 97 -9.60 -0.19 -9.01
CA ASP A 97 -10.94 -0.22 -8.42
C ASP A 97 -10.88 -0.16 -6.89
N ASP A 98 -9.99 -0.93 -6.25
CA ASP A 98 -9.82 -0.91 -4.80
C ASP A 98 -9.30 0.44 -4.31
N LEU A 99 -8.38 1.05 -5.05
CA LEU A 99 -7.85 2.38 -4.75
C LEU A 99 -8.96 3.44 -4.86
N LYS A 100 -9.73 3.43 -5.95
CA LYS A 100 -10.86 4.34 -6.16
C LYS A 100 -11.91 4.23 -5.05
N ASN A 101 -12.14 3.01 -4.54
CA ASN A 101 -13.12 2.74 -3.49
C ASN A 101 -12.54 2.84 -2.07
N HIS A 102 -11.27 3.20 -1.90
CA HIS A 102 -10.58 3.26 -0.61
C HIS A 102 -10.64 1.94 0.18
N ARG A 103 -10.48 0.80 -0.52
CA ARG A 103 -10.61 -0.56 0.03
C ARG A 103 -9.48 -1.46 -0.46
N MET A 104 -8.26 -1.16 -0.01
CA MET A 104 -7.10 -1.98 -0.38
C MET A 104 -7.18 -3.36 0.26
N ALA A 105 -6.71 -4.38 -0.46
CA ALA A 105 -6.67 -5.74 0.03
C ALA A 105 -5.69 -5.91 1.20
N SER A 106 -5.95 -6.88 2.08
CA SER A 106 -4.95 -7.33 3.06
C SER A 106 -3.74 -7.95 2.34
N CYS A 107 -2.57 -8.00 2.99
CA CYS A 107 -1.35 -8.59 2.43
C CYS A 107 -1.58 -9.99 1.87
N LYS A 108 -2.38 -10.82 2.56
CA LYS A 108 -2.72 -12.18 2.10
C LYS A 108 -3.49 -12.18 0.78
N ARG A 109 -4.45 -11.26 0.61
CA ARG A 109 -5.28 -11.17 -0.60
C ARG A 109 -4.61 -10.37 -1.72
N ALA A 110 -3.68 -9.49 -1.38
CA ALA A 110 -3.04 -8.58 -2.32
C ALA A 110 -2.25 -9.32 -3.40
N ALA A 111 -1.58 -10.43 -3.06
CA ALA A 111 -0.86 -11.26 -4.03
C ALA A 111 -1.82 -11.74 -5.14
N GLU A 112 -2.82 -12.55 -4.79
CA GLU A 112 -3.78 -13.11 -5.75
C GLU A 112 -4.60 -12.05 -6.50
N ARG A 113 -4.93 -10.93 -5.86
CA ARG A 113 -5.82 -9.91 -6.42
C ARG A 113 -5.12 -8.93 -7.37
N TYR A 114 -3.86 -8.60 -7.09
CA TYR A 114 -3.13 -7.54 -7.79
C TYR A 114 -2.01 -8.05 -8.69
N THR A 115 -1.60 -9.31 -8.59
CA THR A 115 -0.74 -9.91 -9.61
C THR A 115 -1.60 -10.45 -10.74
N GLU A 116 -1.33 -10.06 -11.98
CA GLU A 116 -1.81 -10.82 -13.13
C GLU A 116 -1.07 -12.17 -13.14
N GLU A 117 -1.81 -13.28 -13.02
CA GLU A 117 -1.31 -14.53 -13.59
C GLU A 117 -1.21 -14.29 -15.09
N GLN A 118 0.01 -14.33 -15.61
CA GLN A 118 0.24 -14.44 -17.04
C GLN A 118 -0.38 -15.77 -17.49
N LEU A 119 -1.66 -15.76 -17.85
CA LEU A 119 -2.26 -16.80 -18.68
C LEU A 119 -1.60 -16.68 -20.05
N THR A 120 -0.42 -17.28 -20.19
CA THR A 120 0.13 -17.64 -21.50
C THR A 120 -0.85 -18.61 -22.14
N GLU A 121 -1.67 -18.13 -23.07
CA GLU A 121 -2.21 -19.01 -24.11
C GLU A 121 -1.02 -19.52 -24.94
N VAL A 122 -0.89 -20.85 -25.00
CA VAL A 122 0.06 -21.59 -25.84
C VAL A 122 -0.61 -21.93 -27.15
#